data_AF-A0A2D4HUC7-F1
#
_entry.id   AF-A0A2D4HUC7-F1
#
_cell.length_a   1.000
_cell.length_b   1.000
_cell.length_c   1.000
_cell.angle_alpha   90.00
_cell.angle_beta   90.00
_cell.angle_gamma   90.00
#
_symmetry.space_group_name_H-M   'P 1'
#
loop_
_entity.id
_entity.type
_entity.pdbx_description
1 polymer ?
#
loop_
_entity_poly.entity_id
_entity_poly.type
_entity_poly.pdbx_seq_one_letter_code
_entity_poly.pdbx_strand_id
1 'polypeptide(L)'
;MNCGDVVQAQNPRSSSAHAEHKTIRERGQFSYESLDSQGLSTLLGHRHWHVVQIHNIYLEINWPIRFSAIDKMGQNVAVVGKFGFAHYSLFSKKWKLFGNITQVSG
;
A
#
# COMPACT_ATOMS: atom_id res chain seq x y z
N MET A 1 14.55 37.92 -7.37
CA MET A 1 15.64 37.16 -8.01
C MET A 1 15.09 36.65 -9.33
N ASN A 2 15.48 37.28 -10.43
CA ASN A 2 15.02 37.02 -11.80
C ASN A 2 16.08 36.13 -12.48
N CYS A 3 15.69 35.00 -13.07
CA CYS A 3 16.58 34.24 -13.95
C CYS A 3 15.93 34.22 -15.32
N GLY A 4 16.52 34.98 -16.24
CA GLY A 4 15.98 35.29 -17.56
C GLY A 4 16.18 34.22 -18.63
N ASP A 5 15.35 34.34 -19.65
CA ASP A 5 15.43 33.67 -20.95
C ASP A 5 16.63 34.15 -21.78
N VAL A 6 17.25 33.23 -22.53
CA VAL A 6 17.87 33.52 -23.83
C VAL A 6 17.51 32.41 -24.81
N VAL A 7 16.76 32.80 -25.84
CA VAL A 7 16.49 32.08 -27.09
C VAL A 7 17.71 32.15 -28.03
N GLN A 8 17.98 31.08 -28.81
CA GLN A 8 18.32 31.07 -30.26
C GLN A 8 18.69 29.62 -30.69
N ALA A 9 17.78 28.85 -31.32
CA ALA A 9 17.56 28.67 -32.77
C ALA A 9 18.49 27.65 -33.47
N GLN A 10 17.92 26.59 -34.05
CA GLN A 10 17.80 26.34 -35.51
C GLN A 10 17.37 24.90 -35.83
N ASN A 11 16.51 24.80 -36.85
CA ASN A 11 15.78 23.63 -37.37
C ASN A 11 16.57 23.02 -38.55
N PRO A 12 16.38 21.73 -38.86
CA PRO A 12 15.95 21.42 -40.23
C PRO A 12 14.79 20.41 -40.29
N ARG A 13 13.83 20.74 -41.16
CA ARG A 13 12.66 19.95 -41.56
C ARG A 13 13.07 18.68 -42.31
N SER A 14 12.37 17.57 -42.05
CA SER A 14 12.11 16.53 -43.05
C SER A 14 10.72 15.92 -42.86
N SER A 15 10.07 15.65 -43.99
CA SER A 15 8.64 15.51 -44.24
C SER A 15 7.99 14.17 -43.83
N SER A 16 6.66 14.24 -43.64
CA SER A 16 5.63 13.28 -44.10
C SER A 16 5.59 11.85 -43.51
N ALA A 17 4.52 11.52 -42.77
CA ALA A 17 3.42 10.69 -43.27
C ALA A 17 2.48 10.24 -42.12
N HIS A 18 1.18 10.25 -42.40
CA HIS A 18 0.12 9.71 -41.55
C HIS A 18 0.32 8.22 -41.25
N ALA A 19 0.08 7.83 -39.99
CA ALA A 19 -0.31 6.48 -39.65
C ALA A 19 -1.25 6.54 -38.43
N GLU A 20 -2.55 6.57 -38.70
CA GLU A 20 -3.57 6.18 -37.73
C GLU A 20 -3.32 4.73 -37.32
N HIS A 21 -3.34 4.41 -36.02
CA HIS A 21 -3.92 3.13 -35.58
C HIS A 21 -4.22 3.09 -34.07
N LYS A 22 -5.53 3.07 -33.81
CA LYS A 22 -6.26 2.39 -32.74
C LYS A 22 -5.92 2.68 -31.27
N THR A 23 -6.84 3.48 -30.70
CA THR A 23 -7.31 3.43 -29.31
C THR A 23 -7.51 1.99 -28.83
N ILE A 24 -6.55 1.47 -28.05
CA ILE A 24 -6.81 0.35 -27.15
C ILE A 24 -7.65 0.92 -26.00
N ARG A 25 -8.94 0.59 -26.02
CA ARG A 25 -9.86 0.78 -24.90
C ARG A 25 -9.28 0.02 -23.70
N GLU A 26 -8.62 0.72 -22.81
CA GLU A 26 -8.47 0.26 -21.42
C GLU A 26 -9.89 0.18 -20.85
N ARG A 27 -10.47 -1.01 -20.91
CA ARG A 27 -11.73 -1.32 -20.24
C ARG A 27 -11.44 -1.24 -18.75
N GLY A 28 -11.74 -0.08 -18.17
CA GLY A 28 -11.74 0.14 -16.73
C GLY A 28 -12.55 -0.96 -16.06
N GLN A 29 -11.84 -1.87 -15.41
CA GLN A 29 -12.42 -2.90 -14.57
C GLN A 29 -12.42 -2.36 -13.14
N PHE A 30 -13.13 -1.25 -12.93
CA PHE A 30 -13.51 -0.81 -11.59
C PHE A 30 -14.76 -1.60 -11.20
N SER A 31 -14.56 -2.73 -10.53
CA SER A 31 -15.66 -3.38 -9.82
C SER A 31 -16.10 -2.44 -8.70
N TYR A 32 -17.32 -1.91 -8.82
CA TYR A 32 -18.02 -1.10 -7.81
C TYR A 32 -18.48 -1.97 -6.63
N GLU A 33 -17.70 -2.99 -6.26
CA GLU A 33 -17.98 -3.84 -5.11
C GLU A 33 -17.24 -3.24 -3.92
N SER A 34 -17.98 -2.44 -3.16
CA SER A 34 -17.59 -1.85 -1.87
C SER A 34 -16.42 -0.87 -1.91
N LEU A 35 -16.70 0.39 -2.28
CA LEU A 35 -15.86 1.50 -1.81
C LEU A 35 -16.06 1.62 -0.30
N ASP A 36 -15.20 0.95 0.46
CA ASP A 36 -15.06 1.24 1.87
C ASP A 36 -14.54 2.68 2.07
N SER A 37 -14.57 3.16 3.30
CA SER A 37 -14.04 4.49 3.65
C SER A 37 -12.57 4.67 3.25
N GLN A 38 -11.82 3.58 3.09
CA GLN A 38 -10.42 3.59 2.69
C GLN A 38 -10.25 3.82 1.18
N GLY A 39 -11.10 3.19 0.36
CA GLY A 39 -11.17 3.40 -1.08
C GLY A 39 -11.47 4.86 -1.42
N LEU A 40 -12.46 5.47 -0.73
CA LEU A 40 -12.79 6.88 -0.90
C LEU A 40 -11.65 7.82 -0.46
N SER A 41 -11.03 7.56 0.69
CA SER A 41 -9.95 8.41 1.21
C SER A 41 -8.69 8.36 0.33
N THR A 42 -8.43 7.22 -0.30
CA THR A 42 -7.35 7.05 -1.28
C THR A 42 -7.64 7.82 -2.56
N LEU A 43 -8.87 7.75 -3.08
CA LEU A 43 -9.30 8.50 -4.27
C LEU A 43 -9.25 10.02 -4.07
N LEU A 44 -9.56 10.48 -2.86
CA LEU A 44 -9.53 11.90 -2.51
C LEU A 44 -8.11 12.42 -2.24
N GLY A 45 -7.07 11.56 -2.28
CA GLY A 45 -5.68 11.95 -2.07
C GLY A 45 -5.34 12.32 -0.61
N HIS A 46 -6.21 11.97 0.33
CA HIS A 46 -6.03 12.35 1.73
C HIS A 46 -5.22 11.27 2.45
N ARG A 47 -4.00 11.66 2.87
CA ARG A 47 -3.13 10.82 3.70
C ARG A 47 -3.76 10.66 5.08
N HIS A 48 -4.35 9.50 5.35
CA HIS A 48 -5.03 9.21 6.61
C HIS A 48 -4.37 8.03 7.32
N TRP A 49 -4.40 8.07 8.65
CA TRP A 49 -3.87 7.01 9.48
C TRP A 49 -4.84 5.83 9.51
N HIS A 50 -4.34 4.63 9.23
CA HIS A 50 -5.07 3.39 9.45
C HIS A 50 -4.81 2.92 10.88
N VAL A 51 -5.85 2.93 11.72
CA VAL A 51 -5.77 2.46 13.09
C VAL A 51 -6.30 1.03 13.16
N VAL A 52 -5.43 0.09 13.53
CA VAL A 52 -5.80 -1.32 13.72
C VAL A 52 -5.58 -1.68 15.19
N GLN A 53 -6.65 -2.08 15.87
CA GLN A 53 -6.57 -2.52 17.25
C GLN A 53 -6.13 -3.99 17.33
N ILE A 54 -5.10 -4.26 18.12
CA ILE A 54 -4.64 -5.62 18.41
C ILE A 54 -5.70 -6.33 19.26
N HIS A 55 -6.02 -7.58 18.90
CA HIS A 55 -7.04 -8.36 19.61
C HIS A 55 -6.68 -8.55 21.09
N ASN A 56 -7.63 -8.31 22.01
CA ASN A 56 -7.36 -8.31 23.44
C ASN A 56 -6.80 -9.66 23.94
N ILE A 57 -7.37 -10.79 23.49
CA ILE A 57 -6.87 -12.14 23.83
C ILE A 57 -5.38 -12.30 23.51
N TYR A 58 -4.89 -11.70 22.42
CA TYR A 58 -3.48 -11.77 22.10
C TYR A 58 -2.64 -10.97 23.08
N LEU A 59 -3.09 -9.77 23.48
CA LEU A 59 -2.39 -8.92 24.45
C LEU A 59 -2.32 -9.57 25.83
N GLU A 60 -3.41 -10.15 26.31
CA GLU A 60 -3.44 -10.85 27.61
C GLU A 60 -2.37 -11.95 27.71
N ILE A 61 -2.12 -12.67 26.61
CA ILE A 61 -1.21 -13.82 26.60
C ILE A 61 0.21 -13.44 26.17
N ASN A 62 0.38 -12.46 25.27
CA ASN A 62 1.65 -12.18 24.60
C ASN A 62 2.26 -10.81 24.93
N TRP A 63 1.71 -10.07 25.90
CA TRP A 63 2.35 -8.85 26.40
C TRP A 63 3.75 -9.12 27.03
N PRO A 64 4.74 -8.22 26.90
CA PRO A 64 4.74 -6.98 26.12
C PRO A 64 4.94 -7.18 24.62
N ILE A 65 4.41 -6.25 23.82
CA ILE A 65 4.76 -6.14 22.40
C ILE A 65 6.23 -5.72 22.28
N ARG A 66 6.98 -6.46 21.48
CA ARG A 66 8.42 -6.24 21.25
C ARG A 66 8.71 -5.68 19.87
N PHE A 67 7.98 -6.15 18.86
CA PHE A 67 8.22 -5.77 17.47
C PHE A 67 6.92 -5.65 16.68
N SER A 68 6.96 -4.88 15.61
CA SER A 68 5.93 -4.83 14.57
C SER A 68 6.58 -4.72 13.20
N ALA A 69 5.89 -5.22 12.17
CA ALA A 69 6.36 -5.18 10.80
C ALA A 69 5.17 -5.06 9.83
N ILE A 70 5.44 -4.56 8.64
CA ILE A 70 4.48 -4.49 7.53
C ILE A 70 5.14 -5.16 6.33
N ASP A 71 4.37 -5.94 5.57
CA ASP A 71 4.89 -6.54 4.34
C ASP A 71 5.20 -5.50 3.25
N LYS A 72 5.94 -5.92 2.22
CA LYS A 72 6.36 -5.05 1.12
C LYS A 72 5.17 -4.40 0.38
N MET A 73 4.01 -5.04 0.39
CA MET A 73 2.82 -4.57 -0.32
C MET A 73 1.90 -3.71 0.57
N GLY A 74 2.20 -3.57 1.86
CA GLY A 74 1.36 -2.88 2.82
C GLY A 74 0.06 -3.61 3.15
N GLN A 75 -0.08 -4.89 2.78
CA GLN A 75 -1.35 -5.61 2.87
C GLN A 75 -1.53 -6.35 4.18
N ASN A 76 -0.42 -6.60 4.89
CA ASN A 76 -0.46 -7.27 6.15
C ASN A 76 0.48 -6.64 7.18
N VAL A 77 0.06 -6.70 8.44
CA VAL A 77 0.80 -6.20 9.60
C VAL A 77 1.08 -7.37 10.53
N ALA A 78 2.31 -7.54 10.96
CA ALA A 78 2.68 -8.48 11.99
C ALA A 78 3.02 -7.75 13.30
N VAL A 79 2.66 -8.33 14.43
CA VAL A 79 3.06 -7.89 15.77
C VAL A 79 3.63 -9.07 16.53
N VAL A 80 4.71 -8.86 17.28
CA VAL A 80 5.41 -9.91 18.02
C VAL A 80 5.43 -9.52 19.50
N GLY A 81 5.01 -10.46 20.33
CA GLY A 81 4.99 -10.35 21.79
C GLY A 81 6.06 -11.22 22.45
N LYS A 82 5.93 -11.44 23.76
CA LYS A 82 6.88 -12.27 24.51
C LYS A 82 6.82 -13.77 24.14
N PHE A 83 5.64 -14.28 23.81
CA PHE A 83 5.38 -15.73 23.67
C PHE A 83 4.75 -16.12 22.33
N GLY A 84 4.76 -15.21 21.34
CA GLY A 84 4.08 -15.46 20.09
C GLY A 84 4.06 -14.24 19.18
N PHE A 85 3.38 -14.41 18.05
CA PHE A 85 3.14 -13.33 17.09
C PHE A 85 1.72 -13.41 16.54
N ALA A 86 1.23 -12.28 16.05
CA ALA A 86 -0.04 -12.20 15.37
C ALA A 86 0.13 -11.44 14.05
N HIS A 87 -0.76 -11.74 13.11
CA HIS A 87 -0.76 -11.17 11.79
C HIS A 87 -2.16 -10.65 11.43
N TYR A 88 -2.24 -9.38 11.07
CA TYR A 88 -3.45 -8.74 10.58
C TYR A 88 -3.40 -8.61 9.07
N SER A 89 -4.49 -9.01 8.40
CA SER A 89 -4.67 -8.79 6.96
C SER A 89 -5.58 -7.59 6.72
N LEU A 90 -5.10 -6.59 5.99
CA LEU A 90 -5.89 -5.41 5.60
C LEU A 90 -6.99 -5.77 4.61
N PHE A 91 -6.82 -6.85 3.84
CA PHE A 91 -7.84 -7.34 2.90
C PHE A 91 -9.02 -7.97 3.66
N SER A 92 -8.74 -8.96 4.52
CA SER A 92 -9.80 -9.68 5.25
C SER A 92 -10.26 -9.00 6.54
N LYS A 93 -9.55 -7.97 6.99
CA LYS A 93 -9.74 -7.26 8.27
C LYS A 93 -9.68 -8.19 9.49
N LYS A 94 -8.94 -9.29 9.41
CA LYS A 94 -8.86 -10.32 10.45
C LYS A 94 -7.45 -10.46 11.02
N TRP A 95 -7.38 -10.70 12.32
CA TRP A 95 -6.18 -11.17 13.01
C TRP A 95 -6.09 -12.70 12.91
N LYS A 96 -4.90 -13.21 12.61
CA LYS A 96 -4.49 -14.60 12.79
C LYS A 96 -3.48 -14.63 13.93
N LEU A 97 -3.77 -15.42 14.96
CA LEU A 97 -2.91 -15.55 16.14
C LEU A 97 -2.07 -16.81 16.00
N PHE A 98 -0.77 -16.71 16.25
CA PHE A 98 0.15 -17.84 16.21
C PHE A 98 0.84 -17.97 17.58
N GLY A 99 0.69 -19.14 18.20
CA GLY A 99 1.23 -19.44 19.53
C GLY A 99 2.65 -20.00 19.49
N ASN A 100 3.43 -19.61 20.50
CA ASN A 100 4.69 -20.16 21.00
C ASN A 100 5.58 -20.93 20.01
N ILE A 101 5.94 -20.28 18.90
CA ILE A 101 7.10 -20.72 18.12
C ILE A 101 8.33 -20.14 18.81
N THR A 102 8.81 -20.84 19.86
CA THR A 102 10.17 -20.61 20.36
C THR A 102 11.09 -21.05 19.23
N GLN A 103 11.45 -20.13 18.32
CA GLN A 103 12.49 -20.42 17.35
C GLN A 103 13.80 -20.46 18.15
N VAL A 104 14.18 -21.65 18.59
CA VAL A 104 15.47 -21.90 19.21
C VAL A 104 16.51 -21.57 18.13
N SER A 105 17.09 -20.38 18.19
CA SER A 105 18.29 -20.08 17.42
C SER A 105 19.42 -20.82 18.12
N GLY A 106 19.86 -21.92 17.50
CA GLY A 106 21.13 -22.58 17.82
C GLY A 106 22.31 -21.82 17.24
#